data_AF-A0A9D8CCR3-F1
#
_entry.id   AF-A0A9D8CCR3-F1
#
_cell.length_a   1.000
_cell.length_b   1.000
_cell.length_c   1.000
_cell.angle_alpha   90.00
_cell.angle_beta   90.00
_cell.angle_gamma   90.00
#
_symmetry.space_group_name_H-M   'P 1'
#
loop_
_entity.id
_entity.type
_entity.pdbx_description
1 polymer ?
#
loop_
_entity_poly.entity_id
_entity_poly.type
_entity_poly.pdbx_seq_one_letter_code
_entity_poly.pdbx_strand_id
1 'polypeptide(L)'
;MDPGGETVTRLRHDIGEDFASHSAPDHRTVIDHHERLARGEEGPLFTRPKSLGEIVAKNATETVDHDTERSNRQAARYLHDREDLGDHPRFAAEAIKQAGAKGIGEVRDLVAKLFQNNPERGDRYAYDVAKQLDPEQRNAFLGSAEAWDNRPFGVPKDNAPPPKKEETESKEQPQELQAGKGTADPVPLDPAQPTDPTPFQAANAEPQADLADSDGGSGGDDTSQEDKEAAKTDGKKAAEDNAQNTPNAPANAKSETEEKPVTKKTPQGTVTVYPIKAEALAARTEPKSGEVGTTFQDKVGGIEVKGEPNHGYGVKLEDNQGGVALGRYQLKRGALIDAGFKDKDGNWTDKARALGVDSEESFLKSPKAQDAAMDAYMTKVDGYIRHLGLDKQHGREFIGVMGTNIEVTQSGLAAAIHRAGQGEVNAYFKHQAEQSWKIDRDPFPANKKELFLAIETRLREFQNVEYRKR
;
A
#
# COMPACT_ATOMS: atom_id res chain seq x y z
N MET A 1 -32.81 7.67 24.82
CA MET A 1 -32.57 8.15 23.45
C MET A 1 -33.89 8.67 22.90
N ASP A 2 -33.82 9.72 22.09
CA ASP A 2 -34.84 9.98 21.06
C ASP A 2 -34.95 8.69 20.21
N PRO A 3 -36.15 8.10 20.00
CA PRO A 3 -36.34 6.99 19.08
C PRO A 3 -35.86 7.27 17.63
N GLY A 4 -35.46 8.51 17.32
CA GLY A 4 -34.75 8.92 16.10
C GLY A 4 -33.22 9.10 16.20
N GLY A 5 -32.57 8.72 17.31
CA GLY A 5 -31.12 8.87 17.48
C GLY A 5 -30.29 8.14 16.41
N GLU A 6 -29.14 8.70 16.03
CA GLU A 6 -28.34 8.29 14.86
C GLU A 6 -28.01 6.79 14.82
N THR A 7 -27.72 6.16 15.96
CA THR A 7 -27.47 4.71 16.06
C THR A 7 -28.71 3.87 15.73
N VAL A 8 -29.89 4.26 16.23
CA VAL A 8 -31.16 3.54 15.97
C VAL A 8 -31.60 3.77 14.53
N THR A 9 -31.42 4.98 14.02
CA THR A 9 -31.71 5.34 12.62
C THR A 9 -30.79 4.60 11.65
N ARG A 10 -29.49 4.48 11.97
CA ARG A 10 -28.52 3.72 11.17
C ARG A 10 -28.80 2.22 11.22
N LEU A 11 -29.12 1.67 12.40
CA LEU A 11 -29.55 0.28 12.52
C LEU A 11 -30.80 0.04 11.66
N ARG A 12 -31.86 0.84 11.82
CA ARG A 12 -33.11 0.73 11.05
C ARG A 12 -32.87 0.87 9.54
N HIS A 13 -31.98 1.75 9.12
CA HIS A 13 -31.57 1.90 7.72
C HIS A 13 -30.83 0.65 7.19
N ASP A 14 -29.92 0.09 7.97
CA ASP A 14 -29.05 -1.02 7.54
C ASP A 14 -29.77 -2.38 7.57
N ILE A 15 -30.87 -2.51 8.33
CA ILE A 15 -31.60 -3.80 8.52
C ILE A 15 -33.05 -3.82 8.01
N GLY A 16 -33.64 -2.67 7.64
CA GLY A 16 -34.96 -2.63 7.00
C GLY A 16 -36.11 -3.23 7.84
N GLU A 17 -36.99 -4.01 7.20
CA GLU A 17 -38.20 -4.59 7.81
C GLU A 17 -37.91 -5.72 8.82
N ASP A 18 -36.69 -6.29 8.81
CA ASP A 18 -36.28 -7.37 9.71
C ASP A 18 -36.28 -6.95 11.19
N PHE A 19 -36.25 -5.64 11.47
CA PHE A 19 -36.31 -5.08 12.82
C PHE A 19 -37.63 -5.42 13.56
N ALA A 20 -38.71 -5.77 12.85
CA ALA A 20 -40.02 -6.01 13.44
C ALA A 20 -40.10 -7.27 14.33
N SER A 21 -39.16 -8.21 14.19
CA SER A 21 -39.13 -9.46 14.96
C SER A 21 -38.46 -9.31 16.35
N HIS A 22 -37.73 -8.22 16.58
CA HIS A 22 -36.94 -7.97 17.77
C HIS A 22 -37.35 -6.65 18.45
N SER A 23 -37.29 -6.60 19.78
CA SER A 23 -37.48 -5.33 20.48
C SER A 23 -36.25 -4.44 20.27
N ALA A 24 -36.48 -3.18 19.92
CA ALA A 24 -35.41 -2.18 19.91
C ALA A 24 -34.72 -2.18 21.29
N PRO A 25 -33.39 -2.30 21.36
CA PRO A 25 -32.70 -2.33 22.64
C PRO A 25 -32.88 -1.01 23.37
N ASP A 26 -33.13 -1.05 24.67
CA ASP A 26 -33.18 0.16 25.47
C ASP A 26 -31.78 0.77 25.60
N HIS A 27 -31.75 2.06 25.97
CA HIS A 27 -30.51 2.84 26.07
C HIS A 27 -29.46 2.22 26.99
N ARG A 28 -29.88 1.61 28.10
CA ARG A 28 -28.96 0.98 29.05
C ARG A 28 -28.38 -0.28 28.45
N THR A 29 -29.16 -1.05 27.70
CA THR A 29 -28.67 -2.23 26.97
C THR A 29 -27.64 -1.85 25.90
N VAL A 30 -27.83 -0.73 25.20
CA VAL A 30 -26.83 -0.21 24.23
C VAL A 30 -25.54 0.25 24.93
N ILE A 31 -25.66 1.00 26.03
CA ILE A 31 -24.49 1.42 26.83
C ILE A 31 -23.76 0.20 27.39
N ASP A 32 -24.47 -0.73 28.03
CA ASP A 32 -23.90 -1.97 28.56
C ASP A 32 -23.18 -2.76 27.46
N HIS A 33 -23.76 -2.83 26.26
CA HIS A 33 -23.09 -3.43 25.11
C HIS A 33 -21.77 -2.74 24.75
N HIS A 34 -21.75 -1.41 24.65
CA HIS A 34 -20.51 -0.70 24.36
C HIS A 34 -19.47 -0.80 25.48
N GLU A 35 -19.89 -0.72 26.74
CA GLU A 35 -19.01 -0.84 27.91
C GLU A 35 -18.41 -2.25 28.03
N ARG A 36 -19.20 -3.29 27.75
CA ARG A 36 -18.73 -4.68 27.71
C ARG A 36 -17.73 -4.90 26.57
N LEU A 37 -18.04 -4.39 25.37
CA LEU A 37 -17.10 -4.44 24.24
C LEU A 37 -15.78 -3.71 24.55
N ALA A 38 -15.83 -2.57 25.25
CA ALA A 38 -14.63 -1.83 25.66
C ALA A 38 -13.75 -2.60 26.67
N ARG A 39 -14.32 -3.57 27.39
CA ARG A 39 -13.61 -4.48 28.30
C ARG A 39 -13.23 -5.82 27.66
N GLY A 40 -13.53 -6.02 26.37
CA GLY A 40 -13.31 -7.30 25.68
C GLY A 40 -14.35 -8.38 26.03
N GLU A 41 -15.48 -8.00 26.64
CA GLU A 41 -16.59 -8.90 26.95
C GLU A 41 -17.64 -8.89 25.82
N GLU A 42 -18.37 -10.00 25.63
CA GLU A 42 -19.53 -10.01 24.72
C GLU A 42 -20.63 -9.06 25.26
N GLY A 43 -21.10 -8.08 24.49
CA GLY A 43 -22.23 -7.25 24.91
C GLY A 43 -23.60 -7.90 24.61
N PRO A 44 -24.70 -7.47 25.27
CA PRO A 44 -26.03 -8.08 25.14
C PRO A 44 -26.71 -7.91 23.77
N LEU A 45 -26.19 -7.04 22.89
CA LEU A 45 -26.68 -6.88 21.53
C LEU A 45 -25.95 -7.80 20.56
N PHE A 46 -26.74 -8.58 19.82
CA PHE A 46 -26.23 -9.30 18.65
C PHE A 46 -26.05 -8.32 17.50
N THR A 47 -24.83 -7.82 17.33
CA THR A 47 -24.45 -6.97 16.19
C THR A 47 -23.90 -7.78 15.01
N ARG A 48 -23.79 -9.10 15.17
CA ARG A 48 -23.26 -10.03 14.17
C ARG A 48 -24.04 -11.34 14.25
N PRO A 49 -24.37 -11.99 13.13
CA PRO A 49 -24.98 -13.30 13.17
C PRO A 49 -23.92 -14.29 13.66
N LYS A 50 -24.12 -14.87 14.86
CA LYS A 50 -23.30 -16.00 15.32
C LYS A 50 -23.46 -17.13 14.29
N SER A 51 -22.39 -17.85 13.97
CA SER A 51 -22.37 -19.08 13.16
C SER A 51 -22.41 -18.95 11.63
N LEU A 52 -22.25 -17.77 11.03
CA LEU A 52 -22.11 -17.70 9.55
C LEU A 52 -20.90 -18.49 9.04
N GLY A 53 -19.77 -18.38 9.74
CA GLY A 53 -18.57 -19.16 9.46
C GLY A 53 -18.82 -20.64 9.64
N GLU A 54 -19.62 -21.05 10.64
CA GLU A 54 -20.01 -22.44 10.84
C GLU A 54 -20.89 -22.97 9.70
N ILE A 55 -21.89 -22.19 9.27
CA ILE A 55 -22.79 -22.53 8.15
C ILE A 55 -21.97 -22.69 6.87
N VAL A 56 -21.11 -21.71 6.57
CA VAL A 56 -20.24 -21.73 5.39
C VAL A 56 -19.25 -22.90 5.48
N ALA A 57 -18.69 -23.19 6.65
CA ALA A 57 -17.78 -24.31 6.87
C ALA A 57 -18.46 -25.67 6.69
N LYS A 58 -19.70 -25.84 7.17
CA LYS A 58 -20.49 -27.06 6.96
C LYS A 58 -20.80 -27.28 5.48
N ASN A 59 -20.96 -26.19 4.72
CA ASN A 59 -21.21 -26.22 3.29
C ASN A 59 -19.91 -26.26 2.44
N ALA A 60 -18.73 -26.31 3.07
CA ALA A 60 -17.45 -26.54 2.39
C ALA A 60 -17.26 -28.04 2.08
N THR A 61 -18.22 -28.62 1.36
CA THR A 61 -18.23 -30.05 0.99
C THR A 61 -17.51 -30.33 -0.32
N GLU A 62 -17.25 -29.29 -1.11
CA GLU A 62 -16.49 -29.40 -2.35
C GLU A 62 -15.00 -29.60 -2.04
N THR A 63 -14.44 -30.66 -2.59
CA THR A 63 -13.00 -30.86 -2.57
C THR A 63 -12.36 -29.82 -3.49
N VAL A 64 -11.70 -28.83 -2.90
CA VAL A 64 -10.79 -27.95 -3.64
C VAL A 64 -9.57 -28.73 -4.10
N ASP A 65 -8.93 -28.30 -5.19
CA ASP A 65 -7.66 -28.91 -5.59
C ASP A 65 -6.58 -28.68 -4.52
N HIS A 66 -5.55 -29.52 -4.53
CA HIS A 66 -4.53 -29.54 -3.49
C HIS A 66 -3.72 -28.23 -3.40
N ASP A 67 -3.53 -27.53 -4.52
CA ASP A 67 -2.80 -26.25 -4.53
C ASP A 67 -3.64 -25.15 -3.90
N THR A 68 -4.94 -25.10 -4.23
CA THR A 68 -5.92 -24.25 -3.56
C THR A 68 -6.00 -24.57 -2.06
N GLU A 69 -6.09 -25.84 -1.68
CA GLU A 69 -6.15 -26.24 -0.27
C GLU A 69 -4.92 -25.74 0.52
N ARG A 70 -3.73 -25.87 -0.09
CA ARG A 70 -2.47 -25.39 0.48
C ARG A 70 -2.46 -23.87 0.58
N SER A 71 -2.89 -23.17 -0.47
CA SER A 71 -3.00 -21.71 -0.50
C SER A 71 -3.95 -21.21 0.59
N ASN A 72 -5.16 -21.77 0.68
CA ASN A 72 -6.15 -21.43 1.70
C ASN A 72 -5.66 -21.71 3.12
N ARG A 73 -4.88 -22.78 3.31
CA ARG A 73 -4.24 -23.07 4.61
C ARG A 73 -3.21 -22.02 4.99
N GLN A 74 -2.44 -21.51 4.03
CA GLN A 74 -1.49 -20.41 4.26
C GLN A 74 -2.23 -19.10 4.53
N ALA A 75 -3.26 -18.78 3.75
CA ALA A 75 -4.08 -17.58 3.93
C ALA A 75 -4.80 -17.59 5.29
N ALA A 76 -5.39 -18.72 5.69
CA ALA A 76 -6.04 -18.85 7.00
C ALA A 76 -5.06 -18.61 8.16
N ARG A 77 -3.83 -19.13 8.08
CA ARG A 77 -2.78 -18.88 9.07
C ARG A 77 -2.37 -17.41 9.09
N TYR A 78 -2.13 -16.82 7.92
CA TYR A 78 -1.78 -15.40 7.80
C TYR A 78 -2.85 -14.48 8.42
N LEU A 79 -4.12 -14.77 8.12
CA LEU A 79 -5.25 -14.02 8.66
C LEU A 79 -5.50 -14.30 10.13
N HIS A 80 -5.07 -15.44 10.68
CA HIS A 80 -5.17 -15.75 12.11
C HIS A 80 -4.26 -14.83 12.96
N ASP A 81 -3.11 -14.43 12.44
CA ASP A 81 -2.12 -13.66 13.21
C ASP A 81 -2.32 -12.13 13.13
N ARG A 82 -3.20 -11.65 12.25
CA ARG A 82 -3.50 -10.21 12.09
C ARG A 82 -4.57 -9.73 13.05
N GLU A 83 -4.56 -8.46 13.42
CA GLU A 83 -5.68 -7.84 14.13
C GLU A 83 -6.85 -7.56 13.17
N ASP A 84 -6.54 -7.09 11.95
CA ASP A 84 -7.48 -6.80 10.88
C ASP A 84 -7.53 -7.89 9.79
N LEU A 85 -8.65 -7.95 9.06
CA LEU A 85 -8.79 -8.81 7.86
C LEU A 85 -8.34 -8.10 6.56
N GLY A 86 -8.03 -6.80 6.65
CA GLY A 86 -7.69 -5.94 5.52
C GLY A 86 -8.69 -6.04 4.37
N ASP A 87 -8.16 -6.03 3.14
CA ASP A 87 -8.93 -6.17 1.90
C ASP A 87 -9.28 -7.63 1.54
N HIS A 88 -8.91 -8.61 2.37
CA HIS A 88 -9.02 -10.02 2.01
C HIS A 88 -10.47 -10.48 1.76
N PRO A 89 -11.49 -10.04 2.54
CA PRO A 89 -12.89 -10.36 2.22
C PRO A 89 -13.33 -9.81 0.86
N ARG A 90 -12.84 -8.63 0.46
CA ARG A 90 -13.15 -8.03 -0.84
C ARG A 90 -12.57 -8.85 -1.99
N PHE A 91 -11.32 -9.28 -1.88
CA PHE A 91 -10.71 -10.14 -2.91
C PHE A 91 -11.42 -11.48 -3.05
N ALA A 92 -11.85 -12.09 -1.93
CA ALA A 92 -12.64 -13.31 -1.99
C ALA A 92 -14.02 -13.10 -2.63
N ALA A 93 -14.71 -11.99 -2.33
CA ALA A 93 -15.97 -11.67 -3.01
C ALA A 93 -15.78 -11.47 -4.52
N GLU A 94 -14.70 -10.80 -4.94
CA GLU A 94 -14.36 -10.67 -6.37
C GLU A 94 -14.02 -12.02 -7.02
N ALA A 95 -13.32 -12.91 -6.32
CA ALA A 95 -13.07 -14.27 -6.80
C ALA A 95 -14.38 -15.05 -7.02
N ILE A 96 -15.35 -14.92 -6.12
CA ILE A 96 -16.70 -15.51 -6.28
C ILE A 96 -17.41 -14.92 -7.51
N LYS A 97 -17.38 -13.59 -7.69
CA LYS A 97 -18.02 -12.92 -8.85
C LYS A 97 -17.42 -13.37 -10.18
N GLN A 98 -16.11 -13.60 -10.22
CA GLN A 98 -15.39 -13.96 -11.44
C GLN A 98 -15.47 -15.47 -11.75
N ALA A 99 -15.34 -16.32 -10.74
CA ALA A 99 -15.23 -17.77 -10.91
C ALA A 99 -16.54 -18.54 -10.62
N GLY A 100 -17.59 -17.85 -10.16
CA GLY A 100 -18.89 -18.45 -9.85
C GLY A 100 -18.77 -19.57 -8.81
N ALA A 101 -19.34 -20.74 -9.13
CA ALA A 101 -19.34 -21.90 -8.24
C ALA A 101 -17.93 -22.32 -7.79
N LYS A 102 -16.94 -22.27 -8.68
CA LYS A 102 -15.55 -22.59 -8.33
C LYS A 102 -15.03 -21.65 -7.23
N GLY A 103 -15.20 -20.34 -7.41
CA GLY A 103 -14.79 -19.35 -6.40
C GLY A 103 -15.53 -19.52 -5.07
N ILE A 104 -16.80 -19.94 -5.10
CA ILE A 104 -17.56 -20.27 -3.89
C ILE A 104 -16.92 -21.41 -3.11
N GLY A 105 -16.56 -22.51 -3.79
CA GLY A 105 -15.88 -23.65 -3.16
C GLY A 105 -14.53 -23.25 -2.54
N GLU A 106 -13.72 -22.49 -3.26
CA GLU A 106 -12.41 -22.00 -2.79
C GLU A 106 -12.55 -21.11 -1.55
N VAL A 107 -13.50 -20.16 -1.54
CA VAL A 107 -13.68 -19.24 -0.41
C VAL A 107 -14.33 -19.95 0.79
N ARG A 108 -15.25 -20.90 0.57
CA ARG A 108 -15.81 -21.73 1.63
C ARG A 108 -14.75 -22.54 2.36
N ASP A 109 -13.84 -23.14 1.62
CA ASP A 109 -12.72 -23.89 2.18
C ASP A 109 -11.80 -22.99 3.03
N LEU A 110 -11.53 -21.76 2.58
CA LEU A 110 -10.80 -20.77 3.38
C LEU A 110 -11.55 -20.42 4.68
N VAL A 111 -12.86 -20.15 4.59
CA VAL A 111 -13.70 -19.84 5.76
C VAL A 111 -13.69 -21.01 6.74
N ALA A 112 -13.80 -22.25 6.26
CA ALA A 112 -13.74 -23.43 7.10
C ALA A 112 -12.42 -23.52 7.87
N LYS A 113 -11.30 -23.27 7.21
CA LYS A 113 -9.97 -23.25 7.84
C LYS A 113 -9.81 -22.10 8.84
N LEU A 114 -10.36 -20.92 8.56
CA LEU A 114 -10.40 -19.81 9.51
C LEU A 114 -11.23 -20.17 10.74
N PHE A 115 -12.44 -20.70 10.52
CA PHE A 115 -13.38 -21.07 11.57
C PHE A 115 -12.83 -22.17 12.48
N GLN A 116 -12.18 -23.19 11.93
CA GLN A 116 -11.52 -24.26 12.70
C GLN A 116 -10.47 -23.73 13.69
N ASN A 117 -9.74 -22.67 13.31
CA ASN A 117 -8.69 -22.10 14.17
C ASN A 117 -9.22 -21.00 15.09
N ASN A 118 -10.17 -20.19 14.61
CA ASN A 118 -10.78 -19.09 15.34
C ASN A 118 -12.23 -18.87 14.81
N PRO A 119 -13.24 -19.41 15.51
CA PRO A 119 -14.64 -19.32 15.09
C PRO A 119 -15.13 -17.90 14.85
N GLU A 120 -14.79 -16.95 15.74
CA GLU A 120 -15.19 -15.54 15.60
C GLU A 120 -14.61 -14.91 14.33
N ARG A 121 -13.37 -15.24 14.01
CA ARG A 121 -12.71 -14.76 12.79
C ARG A 121 -13.31 -15.40 11.55
N GLY A 122 -13.62 -16.70 11.58
CA GLY A 122 -14.34 -17.37 10.51
C GLY A 122 -15.71 -16.73 10.25
N ASP A 123 -16.48 -16.47 11.31
CA ASP A 123 -17.76 -15.78 11.26
C ASP A 123 -17.63 -14.37 10.67
N ARG A 124 -16.64 -13.60 11.15
CA ARG A 124 -16.40 -12.24 10.68
C ARG A 124 -16.01 -12.23 9.20
N TYR A 125 -15.12 -13.12 8.80
CA TYR A 125 -14.66 -13.22 7.42
C TYR A 125 -15.80 -13.62 6.47
N ALA A 126 -16.60 -14.64 6.85
CA ALA A 126 -17.78 -15.05 6.09
C ALA A 126 -18.79 -13.91 5.90
N TYR A 127 -19.05 -13.15 6.96
CA TYR A 127 -19.95 -12.00 6.92
C TYR A 127 -19.45 -10.90 5.96
N ASP A 128 -18.18 -10.51 6.08
CA ASP A 128 -17.59 -9.43 5.27
C ASP A 128 -17.51 -9.83 3.78
N VAL A 129 -17.37 -11.12 3.46
CA VAL A 129 -17.52 -11.64 2.09
C VAL A 129 -18.97 -11.56 1.62
N ALA A 130 -19.90 -12.15 2.38
CA ALA A 130 -21.32 -12.23 2.02
C ALA A 130 -21.97 -10.86 1.78
N LYS A 131 -21.54 -9.83 2.52
CA LYS A 131 -22.00 -8.44 2.35
C LYS A 131 -21.68 -7.85 0.97
N GLN A 132 -20.68 -8.38 0.27
CA GLN A 132 -20.19 -7.85 -1.01
C GLN A 132 -20.72 -8.61 -2.24
N LEU A 133 -21.52 -9.65 -2.02
CA LEU A 133 -22.12 -10.48 -3.04
C LEU A 133 -23.57 -10.02 -3.33
N ASP A 134 -24.03 -10.23 -4.56
CA ASP A 134 -25.45 -10.08 -4.87
C ASP A 134 -26.28 -11.18 -4.17
N PRO A 135 -27.62 -11.06 -4.09
CA PRO A 135 -28.44 -12.03 -3.36
C PRO A 135 -28.29 -13.48 -3.85
N GLU A 136 -28.13 -13.70 -5.16
CA GLU A 136 -27.99 -15.04 -5.73
C GLU A 136 -26.65 -15.65 -5.33
N GLN A 137 -25.55 -14.93 -5.55
CA GLN A 137 -24.20 -15.33 -5.15
C GLN A 137 -24.08 -15.54 -3.64
N ARG A 138 -24.70 -14.66 -2.85
CA ARG A 138 -24.70 -14.74 -1.39
C ARG A 138 -25.42 -15.99 -0.90
N ASN A 139 -26.59 -16.30 -1.44
CA ASN A 139 -27.33 -17.51 -1.09
C ASN A 139 -26.56 -18.76 -1.50
N ALA A 140 -25.93 -18.73 -2.68
CA ALA A 140 -25.07 -19.79 -3.15
C ALA A 140 -23.83 -19.98 -2.25
N PHE A 141 -23.23 -18.90 -1.74
CA PHE A 141 -22.09 -18.92 -0.81
C PHE A 141 -22.47 -19.40 0.60
N LEU A 142 -23.62 -18.96 1.13
CA LEU A 142 -24.09 -19.37 2.45
C LEU A 142 -24.74 -20.76 2.44
N GLY A 143 -25.23 -21.22 1.30
CA GLY A 143 -25.91 -22.52 1.14
C GLY A 143 -27.41 -22.45 1.38
N SER A 144 -27.95 -21.32 1.84
CA SER A 144 -29.39 -21.02 1.86
C SER A 144 -29.66 -19.52 1.95
N ALA A 145 -30.83 -19.08 1.50
CA ALA A 145 -31.31 -17.71 1.70
C ALA A 145 -31.62 -17.42 3.18
N GLU A 146 -32.17 -18.42 3.86
CA GLU A 146 -32.55 -18.40 5.28
C GLU A 146 -31.35 -18.09 6.20
N ALA A 147 -30.14 -18.50 5.82
CA ALA A 147 -28.92 -18.19 6.58
C ALA A 147 -28.63 -16.69 6.65
N TRP A 148 -29.02 -15.93 5.61
CA TRP A 148 -28.90 -14.48 5.61
C TRP A 148 -30.09 -13.77 6.25
N ASP A 149 -31.29 -14.32 6.14
CA ASP A 149 -32.50 -13.65 6.61
C ASP A 149 -32.79 -13.92 8.10
N ASN A 150 -32.37 -15.07 8.65
CA ASN A 150 -32.55 -15.43 10.07
C ASN A 150 -31.53 -14.73 11.00
N ARG A 151 -31.34 -13.42 10.84
CA ARG A 151 -30.41 -12.63 11.66
C ARG A 151 -31.14 -12.08 12.89
N PRO A 152 -30.83 -12.53 14.12
CA PRO A 152 -31.27 -11.81 15.30
C PRO A 152 -30.43 -10.54 15.44
N PHE A 153 -30.94 -9.42 14.92
CA PHE A 153 -30.46 -8.10 15.32
C PHE A 153 -31.39 -7.58 16.42
N GLY A 154 -30.91 -7.61 17.67
CA GLY A 154 -31.67 -7.12 18.83
C GLY A 154 -31.41 -7.94 20.10
N VAL A 155 -32.18 -7.65 21.15
CA VAL A 155 -32.21 -8.47 22.37
C VAL A 155 -33.19 -9.63 22.14
N PRO A 156 -32.80 -10.91 22.34
CA PRO A 156 -33.76 -12.01 22.32
C PRO A 156 -34.92 -11.71 23.27
N LYS A 157 -36.17 -11.92 22.85
CA LYS A 157 -37.36 -11.60 23.67
C LYS A 157 -37.31 -12.22 25.06
N ASP A 158 -36.69 -13.39 25.18
CA ASP A 158 -36.54 -14.14 26.45
C ASP A 158 -35.49 -13.50 27.40
N ASN A 159 -34.60 -12.66 26.86
CA ASN A 159 -33.60 -11.90 27.61
C ASN A 159 -33.96 -10.41 27.74
N ALA A 160 -35.07 -9.97 27.16
CA ALA A 160 -35.54 -8.60 27.32
C ALA A 160 -36.00 -8.40 28.77
N PRO A 161 -35.54 -7.35 29.48
CA PRO A 161 -36.05 -7.07 30.81
C PRO A 161 -37.58 -6.93 30.74
N PRO A 162 -38.32 -7.44 31.75
CA PRO A 162 -39.77 -7.35 31.73
C PRO A 162 -40.17 -5.87 31.57
N PRO A 163 -41.19 -5.57 30.75
CA PRO A 163 -41.63 -4.19 30.57
C PRO A 163 -41.93 -3.61 31.94
N LYS A 164 -41.22 -2.54 32.32
CA LYS A 164 -41.57 -1.78 33.50
C LYS A 164 -43.02 -1.35 33.31
N LYS A 165 -43.91 -1.79 34.20
CA LYS A 165 -45.25 -1.20 34.31
C LYS A 165 -45.04 0.30 34.43
N GLU A 166 -45.61 1.06 33.51
CA GLU A 166 -45.60 2.51 33.57
C GLU A 166 -46.28 2.92 34.89
N GLU A 167 -45.46 3.22 35.90
CA GLU A 167 -45.90 4.03 37.02
C GLU A 167 -46.14 5.42 36.44
N THR A 168 -47.42 5.78 36.32
CA THR A 168 -47.86 7.15 36.09
C THR A 168 -47.34 8.02 37.23
N GLU A 169 -46.15 8.57 37.03
CA GLU A 169 -45.52 9.50 37.96
C GLU A 169 -46.02 10.91 37.66
N SER A 170 -46.80 11.42 38.62
CA SER A 170 -47.41 12.73 38.63
C SER A 170 -46.37 13.85 38.56
N LYS A 171 -46.64 14.86 37.74
CA LYS A 171 -45.90 16.13 37.69
C LYS A 171 -45.88 16.81 39.06
N GLU A 172 -44.71 16.93 39.67
CA GLU A 172 -44.41 18.01 40.62
C GLU A 172 -43.31 18.92 40.05
N GLN A 173 -43.61 20.21 40.00
CA GLN A 173 -42.72 21.29 39.58
C GLN A 173 -41.65 21.55 40.65
N PRO A 174 -40.38 21.79 40.28
CA PRO A 174 -39.39 22.26 41.24
C PRO A 174 -39.64 23.73 41.61
N GLN A 175 -39.76 23.98 42.91
CA GLN A 175 -39.75 25.31 43.51
C GLN A 175 -38.37 25.96 43.40
N GLU A 176 -38.43 27.25 43.09
CA GLU A 176 -37.40 28.28 43.09
C GLU A 176 -36.78 28.45 44.50
N LEU A 177 -35.45 28.34 44.62
CA LEU A 177 -34.72 28.60 45.87
C LEU A 177 -33.75 29.77 45.69
N GLN A 178 -34.03 30.81 46.48
CA GLN A 178 -33.38 32.10 46.52
C GLN A 178 -32.00 32.08 47.19
N ALA A 179 -31.24 33.12 46.86
CA ALA A 179 -29.92 33.48 47.34
C ALA A 179 -29.80 33.62 48.87
N GLY A 180 -28.65 33.18 49.40
CA GLY A 180 -28.16 33.50 50.73
C GLY A 180 -26.70 33.96 50.68
N LYS A 181 -26.47 35.23 51.00
CA LYS A 181 -25.18 35.91 51.14
C LYS A 181 -24.41 35.36 52.35
N GLY A 182 -23.09 35.20 52.22
CA GLY A 182 -22.18 34.96 53.35
C GLY A 182 -20.76 35.43 53.03
N THR A 183 -20.35 36.49 53.70
CA THR A 183 -19.09 37.24 53.61
C THR A 183 -17.93 36.56 54.35
N ALA A 184 -16.72 36.55 53.78
CA ALA A 184 -15.46 36.62 54.53
C ALA A 184 -14.32 37.12 53.63
N ASP A 185 -13.71 38.21 54.07
CA ASP A 185 -12.57 38.93 53.49
C ASP A 185 -11.21 38.37 54.00
N PRO A 186 -10.06 38.84 53.47
CA PRO A 186 -8.89 38.02 53.15
C PRO A 186 -7.74 38.12 54.17
N VAL A 187 -6.79 37.19 54.08
CA VAL A 187 -5.49 37.23 54.77
C VAL A 187 -4.37 36.91 53.75
N PRO A 188 -3.20 37.58 53.83
CA PRO A 188 -2.43 37.96 52.64
C PRO A 188 -1.26 37.04 52.29
N LEU A 189 -0.76 37.31 51.08
CA LEU A 189 0.45 36.82 50.43
C LEU A 189 1.72 37.05 51.25
N ASP A 190 2.64 36.08 51.19
CA ASP A 190 4.09 36.34 51.30
C ASP A 190 4.82 35.53 50.20
N PRO A 191 5.89 36.07 49.56
CA PRO A 191 6.35 35.64 48.25
C PRO A 191 7.65 34.82 48.27
N ALA A 192 7.93 34.24 47.10
CA ALA A 192 9.24 33.94 46.53
C ALA A 192 10.05 32.77 47.11
N GLN A 193 10.10 31.68 46.33
CA GLN A 193 11.35 30.97 46.05
C GLN A 193 11.47 30.68 44.55
N PRO A 194 12.64 30.92 43.93
CA PRO A 194 12.90 30.61 42.53
C PRO A 194 13.33 29.14 42.38
N THR A 195 12.74 28.43 41.41
CA THR A 195 13.25 27.14 40.95
C THR A 195 14.06 27.35 39.67
N ASP A 196 15.37 27.10 39.76
CA ASP A 196 16.29 26.98 38.64
C ASP A 196 15.84 25.88 37.66
N PRO A 197 15.85 26.15 36.33
CA PRO A 197 15.76 25.10 35.34
C PRO A 197 17.17 24.56 35.03
N THR A 198 17.42 23.30 35.39
CA THR A 198 18.58 22.55 34.87
C THR A 198 18.29 22.12 33.43
N PRO A 199 19.17 22.44 32.46
CA PRO A 199 19.04 21.95 31.10
C PRO A 199 19.61 20.53 30.98
N PHE A 200 18.84 19.64 30.35
CA PHE A 200 19.31 18.34 29.90
C PHE A 200 20.54 18.51 28.99
N GLN A 201 21.64 17.90 29.41
CA GLN A 201 22.87 17.78 28.64
C GLN A 201 22.64 16.84 27.44
N ALA A 202 22.79 17.39 26.24
CA ALA A 202 22.99 16.61 25.03
C ALA A 202 24.37 15.94 25.12
N ALA A 203 24.39 14.61 25.02
CA ALA A 203 25.61 13.85 24.91
C ALA A 203 26.26 14.12 23.55
N ASN A 204 27.49 14.63 23.61
CA ASN A 204 28.45 14.69 22.51
C ASN A 204 28.72 13.28 21.98
N ALA A 205 28.53 13.09 20.67
CA ALA A 205 29.24 12.08 19.91
C ALA A 205 30.13 12.81 18.90
N GLU A 206 31.42 12.77 19.15
CA GLU A 206 32.47 13.26 18.25
C GLU A 206 32.49 12.45 16.94
N PRO A 207 32.87 13.07 15.81
CA PRO A 207 33.12 12.37 14.55
C PRO A 207 34.58 11.87 14.49
N GLN A 208 34.77 10.58 14.27
CA GLN A 208 36.03 10.04 13.70
C GLN A 208 35.82 9.91 12.18
N ALA A 209 36.42 10.79 11.37
CA ALA A 209 37.81 10.79 10.90
C ALA A 209 38.01 9.89 9.65
N ASP A 210 38.07 10.58 8.51
CA ASP A 210 39.07 10.46 7.44
C ASP A 210 39.63 9.08 7.07
N LEU A 211 39.30 8.66 5.84
CA LEU A 211 40.23 7.92 4.99
C LEU A 211 40.20 8.53 3.59
N ALA A 212 41.16 9.42 3.37
CA ALA A 212 41.66 9.79 2.05
C ALA A 212 42.87 8.92 1.69
N ASP A 213 43.04 8.74 0.38
CA ASP A 213 44.28 8.42 -0.34
C ASP A 213 45.01 7.10 -0.08
N SER A 214 44.93 6.21 -1.08
CA SER A 214 46.12 5.49 -1.52
C SER A 214 46.25 5.60 -3.03
N ASP A 215 47.09 6.55 -3.40
CA ASP A 215 47.80 6.68 -4.67
C ASP A 215 48.56 5.38 -4.99
N GLY A 216 48.57 4.99 -6.26
CA GLY A 216 49.07 3.69 -6.71
C GLY A 216 49.24 3.62 -8.22
N GLY A 217 50.03 4.57 -8.76
CA GLY A 217 50.51 4.53 -10.12
C GLY A 217 51.55 3.43 -10.37
N SER A 218 51.37 2.71 -11.46
CA SER A 218 52.41 2.03 -12.27
C SER A 218 51.69 1.66 -13.57
N GLY A 219 51.96 2.28 -14.71
CA GLY A 219 53.25 2.28 -15.38
C GLY A 219 53.23 1.16 -16.43
N GLY A 220 53.01 1.53 -17.69
CA GLY A 220 52.90 0.60 -18.82
C GLY A 220 52.57 1.32 -20.12
N ASP A 221 53.59 2.00 -20.67
CA ASP A 221 53.69 2.33 -22.09
C ASP A 221 53.48 1.05 -22.93
N ASP A 222 52.64 1.10 -23.95
CA ASP A 222 53.11 0.70 -25.28
C ASP A 222 52.32 1.42 -26.38
N THR A 223 53.11 1.81 -27.36
CA THR A 223 52.87 2.64 -28.53
C THR A 223 52.38 1.84 -29.73
N SER A 224 51.96 2.57 -30.78
CA SER A 224 51.78 2.17 -32.19
C SER A 224 50.33 1.82 -32.55
N GLN A 225 49.73 2.27 -33.65
CA GLN A 225 50.28 2.90 -34.84
C GLN A 225 49.16 3.59 -35.63
N GLU A 226 49.58 4.50 -36.49
CA GLU A 226 48.81 5.28 -37.43
C GLU A 226 47.92 4.42 -38.33
N ASP A 227 46.76 4.95 -38.73
CA ASP A 227 46.46 5.03 -40.16
C ASP A 227 45.55 6.22 -40.46
N LYS A 228 46.08 7.07 -41.33
CA LYS A 228 45.41 8.17 -42.01
C LYS A 228 44.83 7.59 -43.29
N GLU A 229 43.56 7.85 -43.59
CA GLU A 229 43.19 7.97 -44.99
C GLU A 229 42.13 9.04 -45.23
N ALA A 230 42.37 9.78 -46.30
CA ALA A 230 41.69 10.97 -46.72
C ALA A 230 40.60 10.66 -47.74
N ALA A 231 39.51 11.42 -47.74
CA ALA A 231 38.75 11.66 -48.96
C ALA A 231 38.11 13.05 -48.94
N LYS A 232 38.64 13.91 -49.80
CA LYS A 232 38.02 15.14 -50.30
C LYS A 232 36.84 14.79 -51.20
N THR A 233 35.79 15.61 -51.15
CA THR A 233 35.10 16.07 -52.38
C THR A 233 34.48 17.45 -52.13
N ASP A 234 35.02 18.44 -52.84
CA ASP A 234 34.40 19.72 -53.14
C ASP A 234 33.24 19.54 -54.14
N GLY A 235 32.18 20.35 -54.02
CA GLY A 235 31.00 20.28 -54.90
C GLY A 235 30.05 21.47 -54.78
N LYS A 236 30.55 22.64 -55.15
CA LYS A 236 29.89 23.95 -55.36
C LYS A 236 28.62 23.87 -56.25
N LYS A 237 27.55 24.62 -55.93
CA LYS A 237 27.02 25.81 -56.65
C LYS A 237 25.50 26.05 -56.43
N ALA A 238 25.15 27.34 -56.53
CA ALA A 238 23.93 28.05 -56.19
C ALA A 238 22.76 27.98 -57.19
N ALA A 239 21.56 28.33 -56.69
CA ALA A 239 20.48 29.13 -57.30
C ALA A 239 19.47 29.44 -56.16
N GLU A 240 19.31 30.66 -55.65
CA GLU A 240 18.59 31.84 -56.18
C GLU A 240 17.12 31.61 -56.58
N ASP A 241 16.28 32.47 -55.98
CA ASP A 241 14.88 32.85 -56.25
C ASP A 241 13.75 31.81 -56.09
N ASN A 242 12.85 32.06 -55.13
CA ASN A 242 11.54 32.65 -55.46
C ASN A 242 10.76 33.15 -54.23
N ALA A 243 10.05 34.25 -54.43
CA ALA A 243 9.29 35.02 -53.47
C ALA A 243 7.85 34.49 -53.26
N GLN A 244 7.24 34.97 -52.16
CA GLN A 244 5.81 35.23 -51.99
C GLN A 244 4.80 34.08 -52.21
N ASN A 245 4.28 33.52 -51.11
CA ASN A 245 2.82 33.55 -50.85
C ASN A 245 2.47 33.10 -49.42
N THR A 246 1.94 34.01 -48.62
CA THR A 246 1.09 33.71 -47.45
C THR A 246 -0.36 33.63 -47.91
N PRO A 247 -1.17 32.71 -47.34
CA PRO A 247 -2.37 33.23 -46.69
C PRO A 247 -2.73 32.52 -45.37
N ASN A 248 -3.04 33.36 -44.38
CA ASN A 248 -4.05 33.18 -43.33
C ASN A 248 -4.14 31.81 -42.64
N ALA A 249 -3.43 31.71 -41.51
CA ALA A 249 -3.81 30.82 -40.42
C ALA A 249 -5.10 31.33 -39.75
N PRO A 250 -6.14 30.51 -39.56
CA PRO A 250 -7.22 30.86 -38.66
C PRO A 250 -6.71 30.73 -37.21
N ALA A 251 -6.51 31.87 -36.57
CA ALA A 251 -6.33 31.99 -35.14
C ALA A 251 -7.62 31.52 -34.44
N ASN A 252 -7.65 30.24 -34.05
CA ASN A 252 -8.58 29.75 -33.04
C ASN A 252 -7.85 28.74 -32.14
N ALA A 253 -6.78 29.22 -31.50
CA ALA A 253 -6.16 28.53 -30.38
C ALA A 253 -7.16 28.58 -29.21
N LYS A 254 -7.97 27.52 -29.09
CA LYS A 254 -8.67 27.23 -27.84
C LYS A 254 -7.61 27.23 -26.74
N SER A 255 -7.76 28.11 -25.75
CA SER A 255 -6.96 28.03 -24.53
C SER A 255 -7.16 26.65 -23.93
N GLU A 256 -6.16 25.78 -24.05
CA GLU A 256 -6.10 24.54 -23.29
C GLU A 256 -6.09 24.95 -21.82
N THR A 257 -7.20 24.71 -21.13
CA THR A 257 -7.27 24.86 -19.69
C THR A 257 -6.29 23.85 -19.10
N GLU A 258 -5.16 24.32 -18.58
CA GLU A 258 -4.23 23.46 -17.84
C GLU A 258 -5.01 22.83 -16.67
N GLU A 259 -5.19 21.50 -16.75
CA GLU A 259 -5.78 20.75 -15.64
C GLU A 259 -4.86 20.89 -14.42
N LYS A 260 -5.46 21.19 -13.27
CA LYS A 260 -4.72 21.33 -12.02
C LYS A 260 -4.39 19.94 -11.45
N PRO A 261 -3.25 19.77 -10.76
CA PRO A 261 -2.92 18.52 -10.08
C PRO A 261 -3.98 18.19 -9.01
N VAL A 262 -4.22 16.88 -8.81
CA VAL A 262 -5.19 16.36 -7.84
C VAL A 262 -4.44 15.69 -6.69
N THR A 263 -4.75 16.07 -5.44
CA THR A 263 -4.07 15.54 -4.25
C THR A 263 -5.04 14.75 -3.36
N LYS A 264 -4.61 13.58 -2.88
CA LYS A 264 -5.34 12.71 -1.94
C LYS A 264 -4.44 12.21 -0.81
N LYS A 265 -5.00 12.04 0.40
CA LYS A 265 -4.30 11.44 1.55
C LYS A 265 -4.51 9.93 1.58
N THR A 266 -3.48 9.19 1.94
CA THR A 266 -3.45 7.73 2.10
C THR A 266 -2.76 7.35 3.40
N PRO A 267 -2.89 6.11 3.90
CA PRO A 267 -2.11 5.65 5.06
C PRO A 267 -0.59 5.80 4.88
N GLN A 268 -0.11 5.71 3.64
CA GLN A 268 1.31 5.79 3.27
C GLN A 268 1.81 7.24 3.11
N GLY A 269 0.92 8.23 3.09
CA GLY A 269 1.26 9.63 2.93
C GLY A 269 0.36 10.36 1.91
N THR A 270 0.90 11.41 1.30
CA THR A 270 0.16 12.24 0.35
C THR A 270 0.48 11.84 -1.09
N VAL A 271 -0.55 11.62 -1.89
CA VAL A 271 -0.45 11.30 -3.32
C VAL A 271 -0.92 12.50 -4.11
N THR A 272 -0.06 13.04 -4.98
CA THR A 272 -0.44 14.09 -5.94
C THR A 272 -0.29 13.56 -7.36
N VAL A 273 -1.36 13.68 -8.15
CA VAL A 273 -1.42 13.23 -9.54
C VAL A 273 -1.41 14.44 -10.45
N TYR A 274 -0.39 14.54 -11.29
CA TYR A 274 -0.24 15.54 -12.32
C TYR A 274 -0.86 15.04 -13.63
N PRO A 275 -1.66 15.85 -14.32
CA PRO A 275 -2.18 15.49 -15.63
C PRO A 275 -1.02 15.41 -16.63
N ILE A 276 -1.11 14.44 -17.53
CA ILE A 276 -0.12 14.20 -18.58
C ILE A 276 -0.85 14.34 -19.91
N LYS A 277 -0.26 15.12 -20.82
CA LYS A 277 -0.79 15.25 -22.17
C LYS A 277 -0.75 13.89 -22.89
N ALA A 278 -1.82 13.54 -23.59
CA ALA A 278 -1.93 12.24 -24.27
C ALA A 278 -0.78 12.01 -25.26
N GLU A 279 -0.27 13.07 -25.89
CA GLU A 279 0.85 13.01 -26.82
C GLU A 279 2.16 12.61 -26.12
N ALA A 280 2.36 13.07 -24.88
CA ALA A 280 3.53 12.70 -24.09
C ALA A 280 3.50 11.21 -23.69
N LEU A 281 2.29 10.67 -23.47
CA LEU A 281 2.10 9.25 -23.20
C LEU A 281 2.31 8.41 -24.48
N ALA A 282 1.77 8.87 -25.61
CA ALA A 282 1.90 8.24 -26.92
C ALA A 282 3.34 8.29 -27.48
N ALA A 283 4.16 9.24 -27.03
CA ALA A 283 5.57 9.33 -27.38
C ALA A 283 6.44 8.25 -26.70
N ARG A 284 5.87 7.44 -25.80
CA ARG A 284 6.50 6.20 -25.38
C ARG A 284 6.59 5.29 -26.59
N THR A 285 7.76 4.73 -26.86
CA THR A 285 7.84 3.52 -27.69
C THR A 285 7.09 2.43 -26.95
N GLU A 286 5.78 2.33 -27.19
CA GLU A 286 4.99 1.28 -26.59
C GLU A 286 5.61 -0.06 -26.98
N PRO A 287 5.76 -1.00 -26.02
CA PRO A 287 5.98 -2.38 -26.41
C PRO A 287 4.84 -2.77 -27.37
N LYS A 288 5.17 -3.43 -28.49
CA LYS A 288 4.21 -3.78 -29.54
C LYS A 288 2.93 -4.31 -28.89
N SER A 289 1.82 -3.61 -29.15
CA SER A 289 0.51 -3.86 -28.55
C SER A 289 0.16 -5.35 -28.59
N GLY A 290 0.12 -6.00 -27.42
CA GLY A 290 -0.09 -7.44 -27.27
C GLY A 290 0.67 -8.05 -26.08
N GLU A 291 1.81 -7.47 -25.71
CA GLU A 291 2.58 -7.84 -24.52
C GLU A 291 2.38 -6.83 -23.38
N VAL A 292 1.15 -6.71 -22.90
CA VAL A 292 0.89 -5.90 -21.70
C VAL A 292 1.43 -6.66 -20.49
N GLY A 293 2.60 -6.26 -19.98
CA GLY A 293 3.12 -6.66 -18.67
C GLY A 293 4.28 -7.66 -18.63
N THR A 294 5.05 -7.84 -19.70
CA THR A 294 6.18 -8.80 -19.73
C THR A 294 7.51 -8.20 -19.25
N THR A 295 7.71 -6.88 -19.38
CA THR A 295 9.01 -6.28 -19.07
C THR A 295 9.21 -6.02 -17.58
N PHE A 296 10.47 -6.06 -17.14
CA PHE A 296 10.87 -5.70 -15.79
C PHE A 296 10.35 -4.31 -15.37
N GLN A 297 10.53 -3.29 -16.21
CA GLN A 297 10.06 -1.93 -15.91
C GLN A 297 8.54 -1.87 -15.78
N ASP A 298 7.79 -2.53 -16.66
CA ASP A 298 6.33 -2.53 -16.57
C ASP A 298 5.84 -3.16 -15.26
N LYS A 299 6.49 -4.25 -14.81
CA LYS A 299 6.20 -4.89 -13.54
C LYS A 299 6.53 -3.99 -12.34
N VAL A 300 7.71 -3.35 -12.33
CA VAL A 300 8.08 -2.38 -11.28
C VAL A 300 7.04 -1.27 -11.21
N GLY A 301 6.77 -0.60 -12.34
CA GLY A 301 5.81 0.50 -12.38
C GLY A 301 4.42 0.09 -11.92
N GLY A 302 3.92 -1.07 -12.37
CA GLY A 302 2.61 -1.57 -11.98
C GLY A 302 2.46 -1.86 -10.48
N ILE A 303 3.56 -2.25 -9.81
CA ILE A 303 3.55 -2.45 -8.35
C ILE A 303 3.66 -1.11 -7.60
N GLU A 304 4.51 -0.19 -8.06
CA GLU A 304 4.76 1.07 -7.34
C GLU A 304 3.57 2.04 -7.33
N VAL A 305 2.78 2.08 -8.41
CA VAL A 305 1.68 3.05 -8.60
C VAL A 305 0.34 2.36 -8.85
N LYS A 306 0.11 1.21 -8.23
CA LYS A 306 -1.06 0.35 -8.49
C LYS A 306 -2.38 1.15 -8.42
N GLY A 307 -3.11 1.16 -9.53
CA GLY A 307 -4.43 1.81 -9.62
C GLY A 307 -4.40 3.30 -9.97
N GLU A 308 -3.22 3.89 -10.20
CA GLU A 308 -3.11 5.28 -10.61
C GLU A 308 -3.26 5.45 -12.14
N PRO A 309 -3.83 6.59 -12.60
CA PRO A 309 -4.00 6.86 -14.02
C PRO A 309 -2.66 7.05 -14.74
N ASN A 310 -2.68 7.01 -16.08
CA ASN A 310 -1.52 7.26 -16.94
C ASN A 310 -0.29 6.40 -16.58
N HIS A 311 -0.52 5.15 -16.14
CA HIS A 311 0.53 4.23 -15.68
C HIS A 311 1.44 4.80 -14.57
N GLY A 312 0.96 5.80 -13.82
CA GLY A 312 1.66 6.42 -12.71
C GLY A 312 2.72 7.46 -13.06
N TYR A 313 2.92 7.80 -14.33
CA TYR A 313 3.96 8.77 -14.72
C TYR A 313 3.80 10.14 -14.02
N GLY A 314 2.56 10.56 -13.77
CA GLY A 314 2.24 11.83 -13.12
C GLY A 314 2.16 11.74 -11.59
N VAL A 315 2.56 10.62 -10.97
CA VAL A 315 2.34 10.39 -9.54
C VAL A 315 3.53 10.87 -8.72
N LYS A 316 3.27 11.77 -7.77
CA LYS A 316 4.17 12.15 -6.69
C LYS A 316 3.67 11.54 -5.38
N LEU A 317 4.49 10.74 -4.72
CA LEU A 317 4.23 10.26 -3.37
C LEU A 317 5.13 10.98 -2.38
N GLU A 318 4.53 11.52 -1.33
CA GLU A 318 5.23 12.09 -0.17
C GLU A 318 4.93 11.20 1.02
N ASP A 319 5.95 10.52 1.54
CA ASP A 319 5.81 9.69 2.74
C ASP A 319 5.67 10.54 4.01
N ASN A 320 5.22 9.93 5.10
CA ASN A 320 4.98 10.61 6.37
C ASN A 320 6.27 11.19 7.01
N GLN A 321 7.44 10.89 6.46
CA GLN A 321 8.75 11.37 6.92
C GLN A 321 9.28 12.49 6.00
N GLY A 322 8.49 12.96 5.03
CA GLY A 322 8.88 13.99 4.08
C GLY A 322 9.72 13.48 2.91
N GLY A 323 9.87 12.16 2.77
CA GLY A 323 10.50 11.54 1.61
C GLY A 323 9.62 11.64 0.37
N VAL A 324 10.20 12.13 -0.73
CA VAL A 324 9.50 12.27 -2.01
C VAL A 324 9.94 11.19 -3.00
N ALA A 325 8.97 10.52 -3.61
CA ALA A 325 9.14 9.56 -4.69
C ALA A 325 8.37 10.03 -5.93
N LEU A 326 9.03 9.98 -7.08
CA LEU A 326 8.53 10.58 -8.32
C LEU A 326 8.24 9.53 -9.40
N GLY A 327 7.05 9.68 -9.98
CA GLY A 327 6.68 9.09 -11.25
C GLY A 327 6.36 7.60 -11.19
N ARG A 328 6.30 6.98 -12.37
CA ARG A 328 5.89 5.59 -12.55
C ARG A 328 6.69 4.60 -11.69
N TYR A 329 7.98 4.86 -11.54
CA TYR A 329 8.92 3.99 -10.83
C TYR A 329 9.20 4.43 -9.39
N GLN A 330 8.52 5.48 -8.92
CA GLN A 330 8.66 6.02 -7.57
C GLN A 330 10.12 6.26 -7.19
N LEU A 331 10.90 6.88 -8.10
CA LEU A 331 12.32 7.14 -7.88
C LEU A 331 12.49 8.22 -6.81
N LYS A 332 13.16 7.86 -5.71
CA LYS A 332 13.57 8.80 -4.67
C LYS A 332 14.84 9.56 -5.08
N ARG A 333 15.15 10.64 -4.35
CA ARG A 333 16.35 11.49 -4.57
C ARG A 333 17.63 10.67 -4.80
N GLY A 334 17.92 9.68 -3.95
CA GLY A 334 19.11 8.84 -4.09
C GLY A 334 19.17 8.08 -5.41
N ALA A 335 18.04 7.51 -5.86
CA ALA A 335 17.97 6.81 -7.14
C ALA A 335 18.12 7.77 -8.34
N LEU A 336 17.59 9.00 -8.24
CA LEU A 336 17.78 10.04 -9.26
C LEU A 336 19.24 10.53 -9.32
N ILE A 337 19.94 10.55 -8.19
CA ILE A 337 21.38 10.82 -8.12
C ILE A 337 22.16 9.69 -8.80
N ASP A 338 21.86 8.44 -8.46
CA ASP A 338 22.49 7.26 -9.05
C ASP A 338 22.24 7.15 -10.56
N ALA A 339 21.07 7.59 -11.04
CA ALA A 339 20.74 7.71 -12.46
C ALA A 339 21.49 8.85 -13.17
N GLY A 340 22.09 9.78 -12.41
CA GLY A 340 22.73 11.00 -12.90
C GLY A 340 21.75 12.09 -13.34
N PHE A 341 20.49 12.04 -12.90
CA PHE A 341 19.46 13.04 -13.19
C PHE A 341 19.46 14.19 -12.17
N LYS A 342 19.85 13.90 -10.93
CA LYS A 342 20.13 14.90 -9.90
C LYS A 342 21.59 14.82 -9.47
N ASP A 343 22.14 15.94 -9.00
CA ASP A 343 23.44 15.96 -8.30
C ASP A 343 23.27 15.70 -6.79
N LYS A 344 24.40 15.63 -6.06
CA LYS A 344 24.41 15.41 -4.61
C LYS A 344 23.69 16.50 -3.81
N ASP A 345 23.56 17.69 -4.37
CA ASP A 345 22.91 18.85 -3.76
C ASP A 345 21.40 18.82 -4.06
N GLY A 346 20.97 18.04 -5.07
CA GLY A 346 19.59 17.79 -5.45
C GLY A 346 19.14 18.58 -6.69
N ASN A 347 20.05 19.26 -7.37
CA ASN A 347 19.75 20.03 -8.58
C ASN A 347 19.67 19.11 -9.79
N TRP A 348 18.85 19.48 -10.78
CA TRP A 348 18.74 18.77 -12.05
C TRP A 348 19.98 18.97 -12.92
N THR A 349 20.58 17.86 -13.35
CA THR A 349 21.82 17.86 -14.15
C THR A 349 21.56 18.24 -15.61
N ASP A 350 22.64 18.48 -16.36
CA ASP A 350 22.56 18.69 -17.82
C ASP A 350 21.91 17.49 -18.53
N LYS A 351 22.14 16.28 -18.02
CA LYS A 351 21.52 15.04 -18.54
C LYS A 351 20.00 15.07 -18.44
N ALA A 352 19.46 15.53 -17.31
CA ALA A 352 18.02 15.68 -17.13
C ALA A 352 17.48 16.82 -18.01
N ARG A 353 18.17 17.96 -18.05
CA ARG A 353 17.78 19.13 -18.86
C ARG A 353 17.77 18.83 -20.36
N ALA A 354 18.66 17.98 -20.85
CA ALA A 354 18.66 17.49 -22.24
C ALA A 354 17.38 16.70 -22.60
N LEU A 355 16.64 16.20 -21.61
CA LEU A 355 15.35 15.53 -21.76
C LEU A 355 14.16 16.44 -21.38
N GLY A 356 14.40 17.75 -21.27
CA GLY A 356 13.38 18.75 -20.92
C GLY A 356 13.02 18.77 -19.44
N VAL A 357 13.88 18.25 -18.56
CA VAL A 357 13.63 18.20 -17.12
C VAL A 357 14.51 19.18 -16.36
N ASP A 358 13.86 20.14 -15.71
CA ASP A 358 14.44 21.19 -14.87
C ASP A 358 13.75 21.32 -13.49
N SER A 359 12.70 20.54 -13.26
CA SER A 359 11.85 20.58 -12.07
C SER A 359 11.20 19.21 -11.85
N GLU A 360 10.67 18.97 -10.65
CA GLU A 360 9.92 17.73 -10.37
C GLU A 360 8.67 17.64 -11.25
N GLU A 361 8.03 18.77 -11.51
CA GLU A 361 6.86 18.84 -12.37
C GLU A 361 7.19 18.50 -13.82
N SER A 362 8.28 19.04 -14.39
CA SER A 362 8.70 18.67 -15.76
C SER A 362 9.12 17.19 -15.84
N PHE A 363 9.71 16.63 -14.78
CA PHE A 363 9.98 15.19 -14.69
C PHE A 363 8.70 14.34 -14.70
N LEU A 364 7.70 14.70 -13.89
CA LEU A 364 6.42 13.98 -13.79
C LEU A 364 5.59 14.06 -15.08
N LYS A 365 5.80 15.10 -15.89
CA LYS A 365 5.17 15.25 -17.22
C LYS A 365 5.94 14.58 -18.35
N SER A 366 7.12 14.01 -18.10
CA SER A 366 7.99 13.44 -19.13
C SER A 366 8.20 11.92 -18.96
N PRO A 367 7.30 11.07 -19.52
CA PRO A 367 7.48 9.62 -19.51
C PRO A 367 8.85 9.17 -20.04
N LYS A 368 9.32 9.81 -21.13
CA LYS A 368 10.64 9.55 -21.71
C LYS A 368 11.78 9.79 -20.71
N ALA A 369 11.72 10.85 -19.92
CA ALA A 369 12.74 11.13 -18.90
C ALA A 369 12.71 10.12 -17.76
N GLN A 370 11.52 9.68 -17.34
CA GLN A 370 11.37 8.67 -16.28
C GLN A 370 11.89 7.30 -16.72
N ASP A 371 11.57 6.86 -17.93
CA ASP A 371 12.07 5.60 -18.50
C ASP A 371 13.61 5.66 -18.62
N ALA A 372 14.16 6.76 -19.12
CA ALA A 372 15.61 6.96 -19.21
C ALA A 372 16.32 7.01 -17.84
N ALA A 373 15.68 7.60 -16.82
CA ALA A 373 16.20 7.63 -15.46
C ALA A 373 16.21 6.23 -14.82
N MET A 374 15.11 5.48 -14.98
CA MET A 374 15.03 4.08 -14.55
C MET A 374 16.07 3.21 -15.26
N ASP A 375 16.30 3.49 -16.54
CA ASP A 375 17.32 2.81 -17.32
C ASP A 375 18.73 3.02 -16.79
N ALA A 376 19.11 4.28 -16.58
CA ALA A 376 20.39 4.61 -15.97
C ALA A 376 20.53 4.08 -14.54
N TYR A 377 19.47 4.14 -13.72
CA TYR A 377 19.51 3.66 -12.34
C TYR A 377 19.77 2.15 -12.26
N MET A 378 19.07 1.35 -13.06
CA MET A 378 19.31 -0.10 -13.07
C MET A 378 20.71 -0.49 -13.56
N THR A 379 21.33 0.28 -14.45
CA THR A 379 22.75 0.09 -14.80
C THR A 379 23.65 0.28 -13.58
N LYS A 380 23.32 1.23 -12.69
CA LYS A 380 24.01 1.40 -11.41
C LYS A 380 23.75 0.21 -10.48
N VAL A 381 22.50 -0.28 -10.41
CA VAL A 381 22.12 -1.47 -9.64
C VAL A 381 22.89 -2.72 -10.08
N ASP A 382 23.09 -2.95 -11.38
CA ASP A 382 23.95 -4.03 -11.88
C ASP A 382 25.41 -3.90 -11.40
N GLY A 383 25.89 -2.66 -11.23
CA GLY A 383 27.16 -2.37 -10.58
C GLY A 383 27.17 -2.80 -9.11
N TYR A 384 26.12 -2.45 -8.36
CA TYR A 384 25.98 -2.82 -6.94
C TYR A 384 25.89 -4.34 -6.75
N ILE A 385 25.12 -5.05 -7.57
CA ILE A 385 24.98 -6.50 -7.51
C ILE A 385 26.35 -7.18 -7.63
N ARG A 386 27.16 -6.75 -8.60
CA ARG A 386 28.53 -7.29 -8.81
C ARG A 386 29.47 -6.89 -7.68
N HIS A 387 29.50 -5.62 -7.30
CA HIS A 387 30.41 -5.11 -6.27
C HIS A 387 30.18 -5.78 -4.92
N LEU A 388 28.92 -6.03 -4.55
CA LEU A 388 28.54 -6.67 -3.29
C LEU A 388 28.59 -8.21 -3.36
N GLY A 389 28.89 -8.79 -4.52
CA GLY A 389 28.92 -10.25 -4.71
C GLY A 389 27.55 -10.92 -4.58
N LEU A 390 26.47 -10.18 -4.83
CA LEU A 390 25.10 -10.69 -4.79
C LEU A 390 24.79 -11.58 -6.01
N ASP A 391 25.53 -11.42 -7.10
CA ASP A 391 25.51 -12.31 -8.26
C ASP A 391 25.80 -13.76 -7.91
N LYS A 392 26.61 -14.03 -6.89
CA LYS A 392 26.87 -15.38 -6.35
C LYS A 392 25.63 -16.06 -5.77
N GLN A 393 24.57 -15.31 -5.50
CA GLN A 393 23.29 -15.86 -5.04
C GLN A 393 22.38 -16.26 -6.19
N HIS A 394 22.71 -15.92 -7.44
CA HIS A 394 21.88 -16.25 -8.59
C HIS A 394 21.64 -17.76 -8.71
N GLY A 395 20.40 -18.16 -8.96
CA GLY A 395 19.96 -19.56 -9.04
C GLY A 395 19.84 -20.26 -7.68
N ARG A 396 20.11 -19.58 -6.57
CA ARG A 396 19.85 -20.14 -5.25
C ARG A 396 18.36 -20.22 -5.01
N GLU A 397 17.91 -21.38 -4.57
CA GLU A 397 16.55 -21.58 -4.06
C GLU A 397 16.53 -21.59 -2.54
N PHE A 398 15.49 -21.01 -1.96
CA PHE A 398 15.18 -21.12 -0.53
C PHE A 398 13.68 -20.93 -0.30
N ILE A 399 13.18 -21.43 0.83
CA ILE A 399 11.79 -21.19 1.22
C ILE A 399 11.72 -19.87 1.99
N GLY A 400 10.99 -18.89 1.44
CA GLY A 400 10.77 -17.61 2.10
C GLY A 400 9.78 -17.70 3.27
N VAL A 401 9.59 -16.59 3.99
CA VAL A 401 8.72 -16.51 5.19
C VAL A 401 7.27 -16.92 4.94
N MET A 402 6.79 -16.72 3.70
CA MET A 402 5.44 -17.13 3.27
C MET A 402 5.33 -18.64 2.98
N GLY A 403 6.41 -19.42 3.17
CA GLY A 403 6.43 -20.85 2.88
C GLY A 403 6.44 -21.16 1.38
N THR A 404 6.85 -20.19 0.55
CA THR A 404 6.97 -20.34 -0.91
C THR A 404 8.43 -20.50 -1.29
N ASN A 405 8.70 -21.35 -2.29
CA ASN A 405 10.04 -21.44 -2.86
C ASN A 405 10.34 -20.15 -3.64
N ILE A 406 11.53 -19.59 -3.40
CA ILE A 406 12.03 -18.39 -4.05
C ILE A 406 13.35 -18.77 -4.72
N GLU A 407 13.41 -18.63 -6.04
CA GLU A 407 14.66 -18.63 -6.78
C GLU A 407 15.21 -17.20 -6.82
N VAL A 408 16.46 -17.02 -6.40
CA VAL A 408 17.15 -15.74 -6.51
C VAL A 408 17.58 -15.53 -7.95
N THR A 409 16.92 -14.60 -8.65
CA THR A 409 17.24 -14.23 -10.03
C THR A 409 17.82 -12.82 -10.12
N GLN A 410 18.41 -12.45 -11.26
CA GLN A 410 18.91 -11.08 -11.47
C GLN A 410 17.77 -10.04 -11.38
N SER A 411 16.60 -10.33 -11.95
CA SER A 411 15.42 -9.48 -11.86
C SER A 411 14.92 -9.37 -10.42
N GLY A 412 14.89 -10.48 -9.66
CA GLY A 412 14.59 -10.48 -8.23
C GLY A 412 15.52 -9.55 -7.44
N LEU A 413 16.84 -9.69 -7.64
CA LEU A 413 17.84 -8.84 -6.98
C LEU A 413 17.67 -7.36 -7.34
N ALA A 414 17.51 -7.06 -8.64
CA ALA A 414 17.35 -5.68 -9.10
C ALA A 414 16.08 -5.02 -8.52
N ALA A 415 14.96 -5.74 -8.49
CA ALA A 415 13.71 -5.26 -7.91
C ALA A 415 13.82 -5.08 -6.38
N ALA A 416 14.50 -5.99 -5.68
CA ALA A 416 14.74 -5.87 -4.25
C ALA A 416 15.61 -4.63 -3.94
N ILE A 417 16.67 -4.38 -4.73
CA ILE A 417 17.54 -3.21 -4.56
C ILE A 417 16.78 -1.92 -4.88
N HIS A 418 15.98 -1.88 -5.94
CA HIS A 418 15.11 -0.74 -6.23
C HIS A 418 14.20 -0.39 -5.05
N ARG A 419 13.63 -1.41 -4.40
CA ARG A 419 12.70 -1.22 -3.28
C ARG A 419 13.36 -0.84 -1.95
N ALA A 420 14.43 -1.54 -1.59
CA ALA A 420 15.01 -1.48 -0.24
C ALA A 420 16.40 -0.82 -0.18
N GLY A 421 17.03 -0.62 -1.34
CA GLY A 421 18.42 -0.20 -1.43
C GLY A 421 19.40 -1.38 -1.30
N GLN A 422 20.58 -1.20 -1.88
CA GLN A 422 21.63 -2.24 -1.99
C GLN A 422 22.21 -2.66 -0.64
N GLY A 423 22.34 -1.73 0.31
CA GLY A 423 22.86 -2.03 1.65
C GLY A 423 21.95 -2.98 2.43
N GLU A 424 20.65 -2.77 2.31
CA GLU A 424 19.64 -3.55 3.02
C GLU A 424 19.43 -4.92 2.40
N VAL A 425 19.49 -5.03 1.06
CA VAL A 425 19.50 -6.32 0.37
C VAL A 425 20.73 -7.13 0.76
N ASN A 426 21.90 -6.52 0.85
CA ASN A 426 23.10 -7.20 1.33
C ASN A 426 22.97 -7.66 2.79
N ALA A 427 22.42 -6.81 3.67
CA ALA A 427 22.15 -7.17 5.05
C ALA A 427 21.18 -8.36 5.17
N TYR A 428 20.12 -8.38 4.34
CA TYR A 428 19.18 -9.49 4.26
C TYR A 428 19.90 -10.80 3.88
N PHE A 429 20.73 -10.80 2.83
CA PHE A 429 21.43 -12.01 2.40
C PHE A 429 22.48 -12.49 3.42
N LYS A 430 23.15 -11.58 4.12
CA LYS A 430 24.04 -11.94 5.24
C LYS A 430 23.25 -12.61 6.36
N HIS A 431 22.11 -12.03 6.74
CA HIS A 431 21.23 -12.62 7.74
C HIS A 431 20.76 -14.01 7.33
N GLN A 432 20.31 -14.20 6.08
CA GLN A 432 19.91 -15.53 5.59
C GLN A 432 21.06 -16.54 5.64
N ALA A 433 22.28 -16.13 5.31
CA ALA A 433 23.45 -16.99 5.42
C ALA A 433 23.76 -17.38 6.87
N GLU A 434 23.67 -16.45 7.81
CA GLU A 434 23.84 -16.70 9.25
C GLU A 434 22.79 -17.68 9.79
N GLN A 435 21.55 -17.60 9.28
CA GLN A 435 20.47 -18.53 9.60
C GLN A 435 20.55 -19.86 8.82
N SER A 436 21.64 -20.09 8.09
CA SER A 436 21.81 -21.28 7.23
C SER A 436 20.64 -21.49 6.26
N TRP A 437 20.02 -20.40 5.80
CA TRP A 437 18.88 -20.38 4.89
C TRP A 437 17.66 -21.18 5.37
N LYS A 438 17.52 -21.38 6.68
CA LYS A 438 16.38 -22.08 7.26
C LYS A 438 15.21 -21.13 7.47
N ILE A 439 13.99 -21.65 7.30
CA ILE A 439 12.77 -20.96 7.70
C ILE A 439 12.75 -20.95 9.22
N ASP A 440 13.11 -19.82 9.82
CA ASP A 440 12.54 -19.43 11.09
C ASP A 440 11.58 -18.29 10.79
N ARG A 441 10.38 -18.31 11.37
CA ARG A 441 9.35 -17.28 11.14
C ARG A 441 9.50 -16.09 12.09
N ASP A 442 10.32 -16.25 13.14
CA ASP A 442 10.65 -15.22 14.12
C ASP A 442 12.12 -14.70 14.17
N PRO A 443 12.98 -14.81 13.12
CA PRO A 443 14.40 -14.44 13.21
C PRO A 443 14.72 -13.06 12.66
N PHE A 444 13.82 -12.38 11.94
CA PHE A 444 14.14 -11.06 11.41
C PHE A 444 14.31 -10.08 12.57
N PRO A 445 15.38 -9.26 12.58
CA PRO A 445 15.53 -8.22 13.58
C PRO A 445 14.25 -7.38 13.62
N ALA A 446 13.72 -7.11 14.82
CA ALA A 446 12.41 -6.45 14.97
C ALA A 446 12.33 -5.13 14.20
N ASN A 447 13.45 -4.39 14.13
CA ASN A 447 13.59 -3.13 13.39
C ASN A 447 13.80 -3.29 11.87
N LYS A 448 13.93 -4.52 11.36
CA LYS A 448 14.15 -4.85 9.94
C LYS A 448 13.06 -5.77 9.36
N LYS A 449 12.13 -6.25 10.19
CA LYS A 449 11.09 -7.21 9.78
C LYS A 449 10.35 -6.78 8.52
N GLU A 450 9.77 -5.58 8.52
CA GLU A 450 9.03 -5.07 7.35
C GLU A 450 9.90 -4.92 6.10
N LEU A 451 11.15 -4.48 6.28
CA LEU A 451 12.09 -4.29 5.19
C LEU A 451 12.50 -5.61 4.55
N PHE A 452 12.81 -6.62 5.36
CA PHE A 452 13.17 -7.96 4.88
C PHE A 452 11.98 -8.66 4.22
N LEU A 453 10.76 -8.46 4.75
CA LEU A 453 9.54 -8.91 4.09
C LEU A 453 9.33 -8.25 2.71
N ALA A 454 9.65 -6.95 2.58
CA ALA A 454 9.59 -6.25 1.30
C ALA A 454 10.63 -6.78 0.31
N ILE A 455 11.85 -7.09 0.77
CA ILE A 455 12.91 -7.71 -0.04
C ILE A 455 12.46 -9.08 -0.56
N GLU A 456 11.99 -9.97 0.32
CA GLU A 456 11.50 -11.29 -0.09
C GLU A 456 10.33 -11.22 -1.06
N THR A 457 9.43 -10.25 -0.85
CA THR A 457 8.31 -10.03 -1.76
C THR A 457 8.81 -9.69 -3.16
N ARG A 458 9.84 -8.86 -3.30
CA ARG A 458 10.43 -8.55 -4.61
C ARG A 458 11.17 -9.73 -5.22
N LEU A 459 11.95 -10.48 -4.44
CA LEU A 459 12.59 -11.70 -4.92
C LEU A 459 11.55 -12.67 -5.50
N ARG A 460 10.46 -12.91 -4.78
CA ARG A 460 9.37 -13.80 -5.21
C ARG A 460 8.59 -13.28 -6.42
N GLU A 461 8.22 -11.99 -6.44
CA GLU A 461 7.39 -11.43 -7.51
C GLU A 461 8.13 -11.26 -8.84
N PHE A 462 9.46 -11.20 -8.81
CA PHE A 462 10.30 -10.99 -9.98
C PHE A 462 11.10 -12.22 -10.41
N GLN A 463 11.04 -13.35 -9.69
CA GLN A 463 11.78 -14.56 -10.07
C GLN A 463 11.47 -15.06 -11.50
N ASN A 464 10.24 -14.84 -11.99
CA ASN A 464 9.83 -15.25 -13.35
C ASN A 464 9.74 -14.08 -14.34
N VAL A 465 10.35 -12.94 -14.02
CA VAL A 465 10.34 -11.76 -14.89
C VAL A 465 11.67 -11.69 -15.63
N GLU A 466 11.61 -11.65 -16.96
CA GLU A 466 12.81 -11.43 -17.78
C GLU A 466 13.44 -10.09 -17.37
N TYR A 467 14.72 -10.14 -17.02
CA TYR A 467 15.47 -8.91 -16.81
C TYR A 467 15.82 -8.28 -18.17
N ARG A 468 16.74 -7.33 -18.19
CA ARG A 468 17.21 -6.73 -19.45
C ARG A 468 17.87 -7.77 -20.34
N LYS A 469 17.51 -7.73 -21.63
CA LYS A 469 18.31 -8.39 -22.67
C LYS A 469 19.69 -7.74 -22.67
N ARG A 470 20.71 -8.54 -22.33
CA ARG A 470 22.11 -8.13 -22.36
C ARG A 470 22.65 -8.13 -23.78
#